data_AF-A0A962Y208-F1
#
_entry.id   AF-A0A962Y208-F1
#
_cell.length_a   1.000
_cell.length_b   1.000
_cell.length_c   1.000
_cell.angle_alpha   90.00
_cell.angle_beta   90.00
_cell.angle_gamma   90.00
#
_symmetry.space_group_name_H-M   'P 1'
#
loop_
_entity.id
_entity.type
_entity.pdbx_description
1 polymer ?
#
loop_
_entity_poly.entity_id
_entity_poly.type
_entity_poly.pdbx_seq_one_letter_code
_entity_poly.pdbx_strand_id
1 'polypeptide(L)'
;AGFVLYALVYGLDNARRIMPPWLLRVGVSLGVLIYAGVGVAGMLLGGAFLDYGVLDSHDPVHGQHLGILLVELGVGITVASVMISIFYAFAGRGR
;
A
#
# COMPACT_ATOMS: atom_id res chain seq x y z
N ALA A 1 9.64 -6.74 5.85
CA ALA A 1 10.48 -7.89 6.27
C ALA A 1 9.88 -8.71 7.43
N GLY A 2 9.27 -8.08 8.44
CA GLY A 2 8.80 -8.79 9.65
C GLY A 2 7.93 -10.02 9.39
N PHE A 3 6.95 -9.95 8.48
CA PHE A 3 6.10 -11.11 8.16
C PHE A 3 6.83 -12.26 7.45
N VAL A 4 7.85 -11.97 6.65
CA VAL A 4 8.67 -13.00 6.01
C VAL A 4 9.52 -13.71 7.08
N LEU A 5 10.15 -12.95 7.97
CA LEU A 5 10.90 -13.51 9.11
C LEU A 5 9.99 -14.35 10.02
N TYR A 6 8.79 -13.86 10.33
CA TYR A 6 7.80 -14.59 11.10
C TYR A 6 7.47 -15.94 10.44
N ALA A 7 7.26 -15.96 9.12
CA ALA A 7 6.98 -17.18 8.39
C ALA A 7 8.15 -18.17 8.36
N LEU A 8 9.40 -17.68 8.38
CA LEU A 8 10.59 -18.52 8.47
C LEU A 8 10.74 -19.16 9.85
N VAL A 9 10.38 -18.45 10.92
CA VAL A 9 10.50 -18.93 12.31
C VAL A 9 9.32 -19.83 12.71
N TYR A 10 8.09 -19.42 12.40
CA TYR A 10 6.86 -20.07 12.87
C TYR A 10 6.13 -20.90 11.78
N GLY A 11 6.67 -20.93 10.57
CA GLY A 11 6.12 -21.66 9.43
C GLY A 11 5.07 -20.88 8.63
N LEU A 12 4.86 -21.32 7.37
CA LEU A 12 3.95 -20.68 6.41
C LEU A 12 2.48 -20.78 6.81
N ASP A 13 2.05 -21.89 7.40
CA ASP A 13 0.65 -22.10 7.78
C ASP A 13 0.22 -21.10 8.88
N ASN A 14 1.09 -20.86 9.86
CA ASN A 14 0.85 -19.84 10.89
C ASN A 14 0.89 -18.42 10.30
N ALA A 15 1.82 -18.14 9.39
CA ALA A 15 1.89 -16.84 8.73
C ALA A 15 0.61 -16.54 7.92
N ARG A 16 0.09 -17.53 7.17
CA ARG A 16 -1.16 -17.41 6.40
C ARG A 16 -2.40 -17.23 7.28
N ARG A 17 -2.40 -17.70 8.52
CA ARG A 17 -3.50 -17.46 9.48
C ARG A 17 -3.54 -16.00 9.92
N ILE A 18 -2.38 -15.40 10.17
CA ILE A 18 -2.29 -13.98 10.56
C ILE A 18 -2.52 -13.08 9.37
N MET A 19 -1.92 -13.42 8.22
CA MET A 19 -2.04 -12.64 7.01
C MET A 19 -2.53 -13.48 5.84
N PRO A 20 -3.84 -13.65 5.70
CA PRO A 20 -4.41 -14.53 4.68
C PRO A 20 -4.25 -13.94 3.27
N PRO A 21 -4.20 -14.78 2.22
CA PRO A 21 -4.02 -14.33 0.85
C PRO A 21 -5.07 -13.33 0.35
N TRP A 22 -6.30 -13.37 0.89
CA TRP A 22 -7.33 -12.39 0.54
C TRP A 22 -6.96 -10.99 1.07
N LEU A 23 -6.41 -10.89 2.28
CA LEU A 23 -6.01 -9.60 2.87
C LEU A 23 -4.86 -8.99 2.09
N LEU A 24 -3.89 -9.82 1.68
CA LEU A 24 -2.80 -9.39 0.81
C LEU A 24 -3.33 -8.88 -0.54
N ARG A 25 -4.27 -9.58 -1.17
CA ARG A 25 -4.90 -9.10 -2.42
C ARG A 25 -5.62 -7.77 -2.24
N VAL A 26 -6.38 -7.62 -1.14
CA VAL A 26 -7.03 -6.35 -0.81
C VAL A 26 -5.97 -5.25 -0.62
N GLY A 27 -4.91 -5.50 0.14
CA GLY A 27 -3.81 -4.55 0.35
C GLY A 27 -3.14 -4.10 -0.95
N VAL A 28 -2.87 -5.01 -1.88
CA VAL A 28 -2.34 -4.66 -3.21
C VAL A 28 -3.25 -3.66 -3.92
N SER A 29 -4.55 -3.97 -4.01
CA SER A 29 -5.52 -3.09 -4.69
C SER A 29 -5.76 -1.77 -3.94
N LEU A 30 -5.82 -1.79 -2.61
CA LEU A 30 -6.09 -0.64 -1.77
C LEU A 30 -5.00 0.43 -1.92
N GLY A 31 -3.72 0.04 -1.93
CA GLY A 31 -2.64 1.01 -2.10
C GLY A 31 -2.66 1.69 -3.47
N VAL A 32 -3.03 0.96 -4.54
CA VAL A 32 -3.22 1.53 -5.88
C VAL A 32 -4.43 2.49 -5.90
N LEU A 33 -5.52 2.13 -5.22
CA LEU A 33 -6.69 3.00 -5.09
C LEU A 33 -6.38 4.28 -4.31
N ILE A 34 -5.53 4.23 -3.28
CA ILE A 34 -5.08 5.42 -2.55
C ILE A 34 -4.27 6.32 -3.48
N TYR A 35 -3.29 5.77 -4.21
CA TYR A 35 -2.47 6.52 -5.16
C TYR A 35 -3.33 7.21 -6.23
N ALA A 36 -4.21 6.45 -6.88
CA ALA A 36 -5.11 6.99 -7.90
C ALA A 36 -6.12 7.99 -7.30
N GLY A 37 -6.66 7.69 -6.12
CA GLY A 37 -7.63 8.53 -5.43
C GLY A 37 -7.08 9.90 -5.05
N VAL A 38 -5.85 9.96 -4.52
CA VAL A 38 -5.15 11.23 -4.22
C VAL A 38 -4.95 12.05 -5.50
N GLY A 39 -4.52 11.40 -6.59
CA GLY A 39 -4.30 12.10 -7.86
C GLY A 39 -5.60 12.59 -8.50
N VAL A 40 -6.68 11.82 -8.43
CA VAL A 40 -8.02 12.23 -8.90
C VAL A 40 -8.57 13.37 -8.02
N ALA A 41 -8.39 13.30 -6.69
CA ALA A 41 -8.78 14.38 -5.80
C ALA A 41 -8.08 15.70 -6.16
N GLY A 42 -6.78 15.68 -6.47
CA GLY A 42 -6.06 16.85 -6.96
C GLY A 42 -6.66 17.42 -8.26
N MET A 43 -7.03 16.57 -9.22
CA MET A 43 -7.71 17.01 -10.44
C MET A 43 -9.08 17.65 -10.19
N LEU A 44 -9.87 17.08 -9.29
CA LEU A 44 -11.20 17.61 -8.93
C LEU A 44 -11.11 18.97 -8.25
N LEU A 45 -9.99 19.26 -7.58
CA LEU A 45 -9.69 20.54 -6.94
C LEU A 45 -9.03 21.55 -7.89
N GLY A 46 -8.89 21.22 -9.18
CA GLY A 46 -8.38 22.11 -10.22
C GLY A 46 -6.87 22.05 -10.45
N GLY A 47 -6.17 21.13 -9.78
CA GLY A 47 -4.74 20.86 -10.00
C GLY A 47 -4.47 19.81 -11.08
N ALA A 48 -3.18 19.54 -11.33
CA ALA A 48 -2.77 18.40 -12.15
C ALA A 48 -2.88 17.06 -11.38
N PHE A 49 -2.68 15.93 -12.06
CA PHE A 49 -2.57 14.63 -11.37
C PHE A 49 -1.45 14.70 -10.31
N LEU A 50 -1.78 14.37 -9.06
CA LEU A 50 -0.84 14.41 -7.92
C LEU A 50 -0.29 15.82 -7.64
N ASP A 51 -0.99 16.86 -8.07
CA ASP A 51 -0.75 18.19 -7.55
C ASP A 51 -1.27 18.24 -6.11
N TYR A 52 -0.35 18.12 -5.15
CA TYR A 52 -0.72 18.06 -3.75
C TYR A 52 -1.01 19.44 -3.14
N GLY A 53 -0.58 20.52 -3.80
CA GLY A 53 -0.76 21.88 -3.28
C GLY A 53 -2.22 22.30 -3.21
N VAL A 54 -3.08 21.65 -4.01
CA VAL A 54 -4.52 21.93 -4.03
C VAL A 54 -5.32 21.12 -3.01
N LEU A 55 -4.72 20.15 -2.30
CA LEU A 55 -5.43 19.35 -1.29
C LEU A 55 -5.78 20.15 -0.03
N ASP A 56 -5.08 21.24 0.25
CA ASP A 56 -5.45 22.20 1.29
C ASP A 56 -5.56 23.59 0.69
N SER A 57 -6.76 24.15 0.74
CA SER A 57 -7.06 25.47 0.20
C SER A 57 -6.45 26.61 1.03
N HIS A 58 -6.05 26.36 2.27
CA HIS A 58 -5.57 27.38 3.20
C HIS A 58 -4.03 27.46 3.23
N ASP A 59 -3.35 26.32 3.11
CA ASP A 59 -1.90 26.26 3.07
C ASP A 59 -1.39 25.17 2.10
N PRO A 60 -0.87 25.57 0.92
CA PRO A 60 -0.34 24.63 -0.07
C PRO A 60 0.77 23.73 0.49
N VAL A 61 1.53 24.16 1.50
CA VAL A 61 2.60 23.35 2.10
C VAL A 61 2.00 22.18 2.88
N HIS A 62 0.90 22.39 3.60
CA HIS A 62 0.18 21.33 4.30
C HIS A 62 -0.43 20.32 3.31
N GLY A 63 -1.00 20.81 2.21
CA GLY A 63 -1.48 19.96 1.12
C GLY A 63 -0.38 19.04 0.56
N GLN A 64 0.82 19.59 0.34
CA GLN A 64 2.00 18.83 -0.11
C GLN A 64 2.39 17.72 0.87
N HIS A 65 2.50 18.03 2.15
CA HIS A 65 2.83 17.02 3.17
C HIS A 65 1.78 15.91 3.24
N LEU A 66 0.49 16.26 3.20
CA LEU A 66 -0.59 15.29 3.23
C LEU A 66 -0.58 14.38 1.99
N GLY A 67 -0.45 14.98 0.81
CA GLY A 67 -0.44 14.23 -0.46
C GLY A 67 0.73 13.25 -0.55
N ILE A 68 1.94 13.68 -0.18
CA ILE A 68 3.12 12.81 -0.13
C ILE A 68 2.91 11.67 0.85
N LEU A 69 2.43 11.95 2.07
CA LEU A 69 2.21 10.92 3.09
C LEU A 69 1.17 9.88 2.66
N LEU A 70 0.07 10.30 2.04
CA LEU A 70 -0.96 9.39 1.53
C LEU A 70 -0.42 8.49 0.42
N VAL A 71 0.35 9.05 -0.51
CA VAL A 71 0.96 8.29 -1.61
C VAL A 71 2.02 7.33 -1.10
N GLU A 72 2.89 7.77 -0.18
CA GLU A 72 3.90 6.93 0.44
C GLU A 72 3.25 5.76 1.22
N LEU A 73 2.17 6.03 1.95
CA LEU A 73 1.38 5.01 2.63
C LEU A 73 0.79 4.01 1.63
N GLY A 74 0.16 4.49 0.56
CA GLY A 74 -0.44 3.64 -0.47
C GLY A 74 0.59 2.73 -1.15
N VAL A 75 1.71 3.32 -1.60
CA VAL A 75 2.82 2.58 -2.22
C VAL A 75 3.41 1.57 -1.21
N GLY A 76 3.60 1.98 0.05
CA GLY A 76 4.10 1.10 1.11
C GLY A 76 3.21 -0.12 1.35
N ILE A 77 1.88 0.07 1.40
CA ILE A 77 0.91 -1.03 1.56
C ILE A 77 0.96 -1.99 0.36
N THR A 78 0.96 -1.45 -0.87
CA THR A 78 1.02 -2.29 -2.08
C THR A 78 2.32 -3.08 -2.12
N VAL A 79 3.48 -2.43 -1.95
CA VAL A 79 4.79 -3.10 -1.99
C VAL A 79 4.89 -4.17 -0.90
N ALA A 80 4.49 -3.86 0.34
CA ALA A 80 4.50 -4.85 1.42
C ALA A 80 3.62 -6.07 1.10
N SER A 81 2.41 -5.84 0.58
CA SER A 81 1.46 -6.90 0.23
C SER A 81 1.95 -7.76 -0.93
N VAL A 82 2.52 -7.15 -1.97
CA VAL A 82 3.11 -7.85 -3.12
C VAL A 82 4.28 -8.72 -2.66
N MET A 83 5.21 -8.17 -1.88
CA MET A 83 6.39 -8.90 -1.42
C MET A 83 6.03 -10.15 -0.62
N ILE A 84 5.01 -10.06 0.25
CA ILE A 84 4.53 -11.21 1.05
C ILE A 84 3.80 -12.22 0.17
N SER A 85 3.01 -11.76 -0.80
CA SER A 85 2.33 -12.63 -1.77
C SER A 85 3.33 -13.43 -2.61
N ILE A 86 4.38 -12.77 -3.10
CA ILE A 86 5.48 -13.42 -3.83
C ILE A 86 6.14 -14.47 -2.93
N PHE A 87 6.49 -14.11 -1.70
CA PHE A 87 7.10 -15.04 -0.76
C PHE A 87 6.22 -16.27 -0.52
N TYR A 88 4.92 -16.11 -0.29
CA TYR A 88 3.99 -17.24 -0.12
C TYR A 88 3.90 -18.13 -1.36
N ALA A 89 3.97 -17.55 -2.56
CA ALA A 89 3.90 -18.28 -3.82
C ALA A 89 5.17 -19.11 -4.10
N PHE A 90 6.33 -18.70 -3.58
CA PHE A 90 7.57 -19.47 -3.67
C PHE A 90 7.70 -20.48 -2.54
N ALA A 91 7.54 -20.04 -1.30
CA ALA A 91 7.71 -20.88 -0.13
C ALA A 91 6.64 -21.98 -0.03
N GLY A 92 5.44 -21.74 -0.59
CA GLY A 92 4.39 -22.75 -0.70
C GLY A 92 4.54 -23.76 -1.84
N ARG A 93 5.53 -23.60 -2.75
CA ARG A 93 5.62 -24.35 -4.01
C ARG A 93 6.22 -25.76 -3.90
N GLY A 94 6.29 -26.32 -2.69
CA GLY A 94 6.84 -27.66 -2.43
C GLY A 94 6.03 -28.45 -1.39
N ARG A 95 4.76 -28.06 -1.18
CA ARG A 95 3.78 -28.77 -0.34
C ARG A 95 2.59 -29.17 -1.19
#